data_AF-A0A543ENY1-F1
#
_entry.id   AF-A0A543ENY1-F1
#
_cell.length_a   1.000
_cell.length_b   1.000
_cell.length_c   1.000
_cell.angle_alpha   90.00
_cell.angle_beta   90.00
_cell.angle_gamma   90.00
#
_symmetry.space_group_name_H-M   'P 1'
#
loop_
_entity.id
_entity.type
_entity.pdbx_description
1 polymer ?
#
loop_
_entity_poly.entity_id
_entity_poly.type
_entity_poly.pdbx_seq_one_letter_code
_entity_poly.pdbx_strand_id
1 'polypeptide(L)'
;MDGRPMGTKQLSNGTPLPDKAIGAKTFANKIDCSLSIRLIEVNCNGDNHSPSQYAQCVASEKPYYVVEITEVCPSGGQPPKGFPNMGFYDGGGDSGGSTTSSEMSIQDSFNYMLNEAGFPELSSNEYTYIQNNQYIGGQLLSYFYNNLNQNNTQLLHWSISYFNSLGSLGTNTITIWKEFESQLNFAQQFFANNPNTSWEKFENWFLTKSEGPDGEPVDNLDDILNTIQYQNKQMPTYSQFVGAFPKLEYPGYPGYFKQMPASQIYPMVGGNLEYLYNSSGKDIGPYRNACTVRFSLAMNRLGFYIPNNSLSRKGADENGKPRYYYLQAKTAGDFMSKTFGSPTHILEGTDANNPDKVAKFLEGKTGIYVIVNNNSTTAGYTGHVDLIQNGHIPGGANANNVPGGIKSIRIWEFKP
;
A
#
# COMPACT_ATOMS: atom_id res chain seq x y z
N MET A 1 -6.41 -16.78 -29.82
CA MET A 1 -7.63 -16.00 -30.10
C MET A 1 -7.31 -14.97 -31.20
N ASP A 2 -8.35 -14.33 -31.77
CA ASP A 2 -8.42 -12.98 -32.40
C ASP A 2 -7.35 -12.41 -33.36
N GLY A 3 -6.34 -13.17 -33.78
CA GLY A 3 -5.42 -12.76 -34.86
C GLY A 3 -4.54 -11.55 -34.53
N ARG A 4 -4.54 -11.11 -33.26
CA ARG A 4 -3.63 -10.09 -32.76
C ARG A 4 -2.29 -10.74 -32.43
N PRO A 5 -1.15 -10.19 -32.90
CA PRO A 5 0.15 -10.69 -32.50
C PRO A 5 0.33 -10.51 -30.99
N MET A 6 0.66 -11.59 -30.27
CA MET A 6 0.93 -11.60 -28.82
C MET A 6 2.31 -10.99 -28.48
N GLY A 7 2.67 -9.89 -29.16
CA GLY A 7 4.01 -9.31 -29.13
C GLY A 7 5.02 -10.08 -30.00
N THR A 8 6.23 -9.52 -30.10
CA THR A 8 7.35 -10.13 -30.83
C THR A 8 8.26 -10.84 -29.84
N LYS A 9 8.21 -12.18 -29.79
CA LYS A 9 9.20 -12.96 -29.03
C LYS A 9 10.53 -12.93 -29.79
N GLN A 10 11.52 -12.18 -29.31
CA GLN A 10 12.91 -12.43 -29.69
C GLN A 10 13.42 -13.61 -28.87
N LEU A 11 13.41 -14.79 -29.49
CA LEU A 11 14.09 -15.97 -28.97
C LEU A 11 15.60 -15.69 -29.02
N SER A 12 16.24 -15.48 -27.88
CA SER A 12 17.71 -15.49 -27.82
C SER A 12 18.18 -16.91 -28.13
N ASN A 13 18.80 -17.09 -29.29
CA ASN A 13 19.51 -18.29 -29.76
C ASN A 13 18.74 -19.57 -30.10
N GLY A 14 17.42 -19.52 -30.37
CA GLY A 14 16.74 -20.47 -31.28
C GLY A 14 16.98 -21.99 -31.10
N THR A 15 17.44 -22.43 -29.92
CA THR A 15 17.85 -23.81 -29.65
C THR A 15 17.39 -24.15 -28.24
N PRO A 16 16.58 -25.22 -28.05
CA PRO A 16 16.25 -25.72 -26.72
C PRO A 16 17.53 -26.02 -25.94
N LEU A 17 17.62 -25.51 -24.70
CA LEU A 17 18.68 -25.94 -23.79
C LEU A 17 18.44 -27.42 -23.43
N PRO A 18 19.50 -28.24 -23.35
CA PRO A 18 19.37 -29.66 -23.06
C PRO A 18 18.72 -29.89 -21.70
N ASP A 19 17.84 -30.90 -21.64
CA ASP A 19 17.26 -31.36 -20.39
C ASP A 19 18.36 -31.80 -19.41
N LYS A 20 18.27 -31.25 -18.20
CA LYS A 20 19.07 -31.50 -16.99
C LYS A 20 20.38 -30.72 -16.89
N ALA A 21 20.37 -29.73 -16.00
CA ALA A 21 21.56 -29.46 -15.20
C ALA A 21 21.83 -30.69 -14.31
N ILE A 22 22.93 -31.38 -14.57
CA ILE A 22 23.41 -32.49 -13.74
C ILE A 22 23.75 -31.90 -12.37
N GLY A 23 23.00 -32.29 -11.34
CA GLY A 23 23.24 -31.86 -9.97
C GLY A 23 24.67 -32.15 -9.53
N ALA A 24 25.46 -31.10 -9.34
CA ALA A 24 26.76 -31.21 -8.71
C ALA A 24 26.54 -31.48 -7.21
N LYS A 25 26.97 -32.66 -6.75
CA LYS A 25 27.05 -32.97 -5.32
C LYS A 25 28.17 -32.13 -4.70
N THR A 26 27.85 -30.96 -4.18
CA THR A 26 28.73 -30.21 -3.29
C THR A 26 28.02 -29.90 -1.98
N PHE A 27 28.68 -30.25 -0.89
CA PHE A 27 28.20 -30.12 0.48
C PHE A 27 28.07 -28.64 0.90
N ALA A 28 27.04 -28.37 1.70
CA ALA A 28 26.87 -27.29 2.70
C ALA A 28 26.86 -25.81 2.24
N ASN A 29 25.65 -25.23 2.15
CA ASN A 29 25.20 -24.04 2.90
C ASN A 29 23.78 -23.67 2.42
N LYS A 30 22.84 -23.47 3.35
CA LYS A 30 21.56 -22.79 3.04
C LYS A 30 21.92 -21.38 2.60
N ILE A 31 21.61 -20.94 1.37
CA ILE A 31 21.25 -19.52 1.03
C ILE A 31 20.94 -19.28 -0.47
N ASP A 32 21.33 -20.11 -1.45
CA ASP A 32 21.14 -19.73 -2.87
C ASP A 32 20.10 -20.57 -3.64
N CYS A 33 18.80 -20.39 -3.40
CA CYS A 33 17.76 -20.98 -4.26
C CYS A 33 17.38 -20.04 -5.41
N SER A 34 17.17 -20.60 -6.61
CA SER A 34 16.71 -19.88 -7.81
C SER A 34 15.34 -20.41 -8.27
N LEU A 35 14.59 -19.66 -9.08
CA LEU A 35 13.31 -20.11 -9.64
C LEU A 35 13.48 -20.41 -11.13
N SER A 36 13.11 -21.61 -11.57
CA SER A 36 12.96 -21.99 -12.98
C SER A 36 11.50 -21.86 -13.37
N ILE A 37 11.22 -21.15 -14.46
CA ILE A 37 9.86 -21.00 -15.01
C ILE A 37 9.83 -21.59 -16.41
N ARG A 38 8.99 -22.60 -16.60
CA ARG A 38 8.85 -23.33 -17.87
C ARG A 38 7.49 -23.03 -18.47
N LEU A 39 7.46 -22.75 -19.76
CA LEU A 39 6.25 -22.81 -20.57
C LEU A 39 6.24 -24.18 -21.25
N ILE A 40 5.29 -25.02 -20.84
CA ILE A 40 5.08 -26.34 -21.38
C ILE A 40 3.96 -26.22 -22.40
N GLU A 41 4.29 -26.49 -23.66
CA GLU A 41 3.29 -26.66 -24.71
C GLU A 41 2.59 -28.00 -24.48
N VAL A 42 1.31 -27.96 -24.10
CA VAL A 42 0.51 -29.15 -23.91
C VAL A 42 -0.31 -29.41 -25.16
N ASN A 43 0.11 -30.44 -25.90
CA ASN A 43 -0.64 -30.96 -27.02
C ASN A 43 -1.85 -31.75 -26.49
N CYS A 44 -3.05 -31.39 -26.96
CA CYS A 44 -4.26 -32.12 -26.60
C CYS A 44 -4.14 -33.58 -27.08
N ASN A 45 -4.17 -34.53 -26.17
CA ASN A 45 -4.21 -35.96 -26.46
C ASN A 45 -5.13 -36.68 -25.46
N GLY A 46 -5.26 -38.01 -25.54
CA GLY A 46 -6.15 -38.77 -24.66
C GLY A 46 -5.90 -38.59 -23.16
N ASP A 47 -4.70 -38.17 -22.78
CA ASP A 47 -4.26 -37.99 -21.39
C ASP A 47 -4.17 -36.50 -20.99
N ASN A 48 -4.00 -35.59 -21.96
CA ASN A 48 -3.80 -34.15 -21.75
C ASN A 48 -4.95 -33.34 -22.35
N HIS A 49 -5.74 -32.68 -21.50
CA HIS A 49 -6.94 -31.94 -21.87
C HIS A 49 -7.17 -30.78 -20.91
N SER A 50 -7.88 -29.74 -21.34
CA SER A 50 -8.31 -28.68 -20.42
C SER A 50 -9.35 -29.24 -19.42
N PRO A 51 -9.46 -28.70 -18.19
CA PRO A 51 -10.41 -29.18 -17.18
C PRO A 51 -11.89 -29.20 -17.64
N SER A 52 -12.23 -28.35 -18.61
CA SER A 52 -13.57 -28.28 -19.21
C SER A 52 -13.81 -29.30 -20.34
N GLN A 53 -12.79 -30.06 -20.75
CA GLN A 53 -12.82 -30.96 -21.91
C GLN A 53 -12.58 -32.44 -21.57
N TYR A 54 -12.82 -32.84 -20.30
CA TYR A 54 -12.61 -34.20 -19.73
C TYR A 54 -13.22 -35.39 -20.52
N ALA A 55 -13.96 -35.16 -21.61
CA ALA A 55 -14.52 -36.22 -22.45
C ALA A 55 -14.44 -35.97 -23.97
N GLN A 56 -13.85 -34.87 -24.45
CA GLN A 56 -13.96 -34.45 -25.86
C GLN A 56 -12.70 -33.82 -26.45
N CYS A 57 -11.50 -34.23 -26.02
CA CYS A 57 -10.26 -33.79 -26.68
C CYS A 57 -10.21 -34.35 -28.12
N VAL A 58 -10.44 -33.49 -29.12
CA VAL A 58 -10.22 -33.78 -30.54
C VAL A 58 -8.87 -33.16 -30.92
N ALA A 59 -7.92 -34.00 -31.33
CA ALA A 59 -6.50 -33.67 -31.61
C ALA A 59 -6.25 -32.55 -32.65
N SER A 60 -7.29 -31.91 -33.16
CA SER A 60 -7.23 -30.75 -34.06
C SER A 60 -7.23 -29.40 -33.32
N GLU A 61 -7.41 -29.39 -32.00
CA GLU A 61 -7.40 -28.14 -31.22
C GLU A 61 -5.98 -27.69 -30.86
N LYS A 62 -5.79 -26.37 -30.88
CA LYS A 62 -4.49 -25.72 -30.68
C LYS A 62 -3.87 -26.11 -29.32
N PRO A 63 -2.54 -26.18 -29.20
CA PRO A 63 -1.88 -26.43 -27.93
C PRO A 63 -2.29 -25.37 -26.89
N TYR A 64 -2.53 -25.80 -25.65
CA TYR A 64 -2.61 -24.89 -24.50
C TYR A 64 -1.27 -24.88 -23.78
N TYR A 65 -0.89 -23.76 -23.20
CA TYR A 65 0.39 -23.62 -22.51
C TYR A 65 0.20 -23.69 -21.00
N VAL A 66 1.02 -24.50 -20.36
CA VAL A 66 1.14 -24.58 -18.91
C VAL A 66 2.39 -23.81 -18.51
N VAL A 67 2.26 -22.87 -17.58
CA VAL A 67 3.43 -22.31 -16.89
C VAL A 67 3.76 -23.27 -15.75
N GLU A 68 5.03 -23.58 -15.49
CA GLU A 68 5.47 -24.35 -14.32
C GLU A 68 6.55 -23.53 -13.61
N ILE A 69 6.41 -23.29 -12.30
CA ILE A 69 7.38 -22.55 -11.49
C ILE A 69 8.00 -23.53 -10.50
N THR A 70 9.30 -23.79 -10.62
CA THR A 70 10.04 -24.71 -9.73
C THR A 70 11.16 -23.98 -9.02
N GLU A 71 11.24 -24.13 -7.69
CA GLU A 71 12.40 -23.68 -6.92
C GLU A 71 13.55 -24.67 -7.08
N VAL A 72 14.66 -24.19 -7.62
CA VAL A 72 15.90 -24.93 -7.85
C VAL A 72 16.94 -24.46 -6.85
N CYS A 73 17.14 -25.26 -5.80
CA CYS A 73 18.21 -25.07 -4.82
C CYS A 73 19.40 -25.99 -5.17
N PRO A 74 20.66 -25.51 -5.14
CA PRO A 74 21.86 -26.28 -5.48
C PRO A 74 22.10 -27.50 -4.58
N SER A 75 21.43 -27.56 -3.43
CA SER A 75 21.60 -28.61 -2.42
C SER A 75 20.43 -29.61 -2.35
N GLY A 76 19.91 -30.06 -3.50
CA GLY A 76 19.10 -31.29 -3.59
C GLY A 76 17.91 -31.40 -2.62
N GLY A 77 17.44 -30.28 -2.08
CA GLY A 77 16.25 -30.23 -1.25
C GLY A 77 15.07 -30.56 -2.14
N GLN A 78 14.14 -31.38 -1.64
CA GLN A 78 12.83 -31.44 -2.29
C GLN A 78 12.31 -30.01 -2.45
N PRO A 79 11.73 -29.65 -3.61
CA PRO A 79 11.04 -28.38 -3.75
C PRO A 79 10.08 -28.24 -2.55
N PRO A 80 9.95 -27.05 -1.94
CA PRO A 80 8.94 -26.88 -0.91
C PRO A 80 7.62 -27.39 -1.47
N LYS A 81 6.98 -28.32 -0.76
CA LYS A 81 5.61 -28.75 -1.03
C LYS A 81 4.74 -27.49 -0.94
N GLY A 82 4.47 -26.84 -2.07
CA GLY A 82 3.71 -25.59 -2.06
C GLY A 82 3.83 -24.69 -3.28
N PHE A 83 4.74 -24.94 -4.24
CA PHE A 83 4.62 -24.23 -5.51
C PHE A 83 3.54 -24.89 -6.37
N PRO A 84 2.51 -24.15 -6.81
CA PRO A 84 1.47 -24.73 -7.64
C PRO A 84 2.12 -25.22 -8.93
N ASN A 85 1.99 -26.52 -9.18
CA ASN A 85 2.14 -27.06 -10.52
C ASN A 85 1.06 -26.36 -11.36
N MET A 86 1.46 -25.39 -12.20
CA MET A 86 0.52 -24.44 -12.83
C MET A 86 -0.09 -24.96 -14.14
N GLY A 87 -0.18 -26.28 -14.22
CA GLY A 87 -1.11 -27.05 -15.03
C GLY A 87 -1.41 -28.34 -14.29
N PHE A 88 -2.63 -28.86 -14.40
CA PHE A 88 -2.92 -30.23 -14.01
C PHE A 88 -2.02 -31.16 -14.84
N TYR A 89 -0.86 -31.51 -14.32
CA TYR A 89 -0.12 -32.70 -14.73
C TYR A 89 -0.30 -33.73 -13.62
N ASP A 90 -1.48 -34.34 -13.56
CA ASP A 90 -1.64 -35.62 -12.86
C ASP A 90 -1.17 -36.71 -13.82
N GLY A 91 0.16 -36.76 -14.00
CA GLY A 91 0.83 -37.72 -14.87
C GLY A 91 0.81 -39.12 -14.25
N GLY A 92 -0.37 -39.72 -14.17
CA GLY A 92 -0.56 -41.15 -13.95
C GLY A 92 -0.83 -41.85 -15.27
N GLY A 93 0.20 -42.10 -16.09
CA GLY A 93 0.01 -42.85 -17.34
C GLY A 93 1.27 -42.96 -18.19
N ASP A 94 1.48 -44.15 -18.76
CA ASP A 94 2.71 -44.69 -19.35
C ASP A 94 3.45 -43.84 -20.41
N SER A 95 4.77 -43.80 -20.22
CA SER A 95 5.86 -43.74 -21.22
C SER A 95 5.61 -43.08 -22.59
N GLY A 96 6.37 -41.99 -22.86
CA GLY A 96 6.98 -41.81 -24.20
C GLY A 96 6.68 -40.52 -24.98
N GLY A 97 5.93 -39.55 -24.43
CA GLY A 97 5.72 -38.26 -25.08
C GLY A 97 6.79 -37.23 -24.71
N SER A 98 7.68 -36.87 -25.65
CA SER A 98 8.56 -35.70 -25.49
C SER A 98 7.74 -34.43 -25.64
N THR A 99 7.35 -33.82 -24.51
CA THR A 99 6.83 -32.45 -24.48
C THR A 99 7.99 -31.47 -24.60
N THR A 100 7.95 -30.56 -25.57
CA THR A 100 8.93 -29.49 -25.70
C THR A 100 8.66 -28.42 -24.64
N SER A 101 9.50 -28.33 -23.61
CA SER A 101 9.47 -27.22 -22.65
C SER A 101 10.36 -26.08 -23.12
N SER A 102 9.84 -24.86 -23.16
CA SER A 102 10.64 -23.65 -23.38
C SER A 102 10.71 -22.86 -22.09
N GLU A 103 11.91 -22.45 -21.65
CA GLU A 103 12.02 -21.56 -20.49
C GLU A 103 11.48 -20.16 -20.84
N MET A 104 10.62 -19.63 -19.97
CA MET A 104 10.11 -18.27 -20.08
C MET A 104 10.75 -17.42 -18.99
N SER A 105 11.14 -16.19 -19.33
CA SER A 105 11.60 -15.27 -18.30
C SER A 105 10.45 -14.90 -17.35
N ILE A 106 10.79 -14.53 -16.12
CA ILE A 106 9.76 -14.23 -15.12
C ILE A 106 8.91 -13.01 -15.48
N GLN A 107 9.54 -11.99 -16.06
CA GLN A 107 8.86 -10.78 -16.51
C GLN A 107 7.95 -11.04 -17.73
N ASP A 108 8.34 -11.95 -18.63
CA ASP A 108 7.46 -12.40 -19.72
C ASP A 108 6.27 -13.21 -19.16
N SER A 109 6.48 -13.95 -18.06
CA SER A 109 5.43 -14.72 -17.40
C SER A 109 4.36 -13.82 -16.77
N PHE A 110 4.76 -12.66 -16.23
CA PHE A 110 3.81 -11.63 -15.80
C PHE A 110 2.99 -11.09 -16.97
N ASN A 111 3.64 -10.71 -18.07
CA ASN A 111 2.95 -10.16 -19.23
C ASN A 111 1.98 -11.18 -19.84
N TYR A 112 2.36 -12.46 -19.89
CA TYR A 112 1.48 -13.55 -20.27
C TYR A 112 0.25 -13.65 -19.35
N MET A 113 0.48 -13.74 -18.03
CA MET A 113 -0.59 -13.82 -17.02
C MET A 113 -1.55 -12.62 -17.11
N LEU A 114 -1.03 -11.39 -17.23
CA LEU A 114 -1.83 -10.18 -17.38
C LEU A 114 -2.64 -10.18 -18.68
N ASN A 115 -2.01 -10.57 -19.79
CA ASN A 115 -2.65 -10.63 -21.10
C ASN A 115 -3.80 -11.65 -21.16
N GLU A 116 -3.57 -12.86 -20.61
CA GLU A 116 -4.60 -13.91 -20.53
C GLU A 116 -5.82 -13.45 -19.70
N ALA A 117 -5.59 -12.61 -18.69
CA ALA A 117 -6.65 -12.02 -17.87
C ALA A 117 -7.23 -10.71 -18.47
N GLY A 118 -6.77 -10.27 -19.65
CA GLY A 118 -7.26 -9.07 -20.33
C GLY A 118 -6.76 -7.74 -19.75
N PHE A 119 -5.68 -7.75 -18.96
CA PHE A 119 -5.08 -6.56 -18.37
C PHE A 119 -3.84 -6.08 -19.16
N PRO A 120 -3.48 -4.79 -19.07
CA PRO A 120 -2.25 -4.28 -19.65
C PRO A 120 -1.02 -5.01 -19.12
N GLU A 121 -0.01 -5.15 -19.96
CA GLU A 121 1.31 -5.64 -19.58
C GLU A 121 1.99 -4.73 -18.55
N LEU A 122 3.04 -5.24 -17.91
CA LEU A 122 3.90 -4.44 -17.04
C LEU A 122 4.44 -3.22 -17.82
N SER A 123 4.53 -2.08 -17.13
CA SER A 123 5.29 -0.95 -17.67
C SER A 123 6.78 -1.30 -17.79
N SER A 124 7.52 -0.58 -18.64
CA SER A 124 8.96 -0.83 -18.82
C SER A 124 9.75 -0.83 -17.50
N ASN A 125 9.39 0.05 -16.56
CA ASN A 125 10.04 0.14 -15.26
C ASN A 125 9.74 -1.07 -14.38
N GLU A 126 8.49 -1.52 -14.34
CA GLU A 126 8.08 -2.71 -13.59
C GLU A 126 8.71 -3.97 -14.18
N TYR A 127 8.73 -4.07 -15.51
CA TYR A 127 9.36 -5.17 -16.24
C TYR A 127 10.85 -5.28 -15.89
N THR A 128 11.59 -4.17 -15.96
CA THR A 128 13.01 -4.12 -15.56
C THR A 128 13.19 -4.41 -14.06
N TYR A 129 12.29 -3.95 -13.20
CA TYR A 129 12.35 -4.25 -11.77
C TYR A 129 12.25 -5.76 -11.52
N ILE A 130 11.24 -6.41 -12.10
CA ILE A 130 11.00 -7.85 -11.96
C ILE A 130 12.17 -8.66 -12.53
N GLN A 131 12.70 -8.27 -13.70
CA GLN A 131 13.87 -8.90 -14.30
C GLN A 131 15.08 -8.93 -13.35
N ASN A 132 15.29 -7.84 -12.60
CA ASN A 132 16.41 -7.70 -11.66
C ASN A 132 16.12 -8.26 -10.25
N ASN A 133 14.86 -8.60 -9.93
CA ASN A 133 14.42 -9.02 -8.60
C ASN A 133 13.60 -10.32 -8.68
N GLN A 134 14.17 -11.35 -9.29
CA GLN A 134 13.45 -12.58 -9.65
C GLN A 134 12.79 -13.31 -8.47
N TYR A 135 13.36 -13.26 -7.26
CA TYR A 135 12.72 -13.85 -6.08
C TYR A 135 11.40 -13.16 -5.76
N ILE A 136 11.39 -11.83 -5.63
CA ILE A 136 10.17 -11.04 -5.38
C ILE A 136 9.18 -11.23 -6.52
N GLY A 137 9.67 -11.19 -7.76
CA GLY A 137 8.83 -11.46 -8.92
C GLY A 137 8.16 -12.83 -8.86
N GLY A 138 8.88 -13.86 -8.41
CA GLY A 138 8.33 -15.23 -8.33
C GLY A 138 7.28 -15.38 -7.27
N GLN A 139 7.49 -14.74 -6.13
CA GLN A 139 6.51 -14.69 -5.05
C GLN A 139 5.23 -13.96 -5.49
N LEU A 140 5.37 -12.78 -6.12
CA LEU A 140 4.23 -12.02 -6.65
C LEU A 140 3.50 -12.79 -7.75
N LEU A 141 4.22 -13.41 -8.70
CA LEU A 141 3.62 -14.18 -9.78
C LEU A 141 2.80 -15.35 -9.23
N SER A 142 3.38 -16.13 -8.30
CA SER A 142 2.70 -17.22 -7.61
C SER A 142 1.44 -16.75 -6.89
N TYR A 143 1.51 -15.59 -6.23
CA TYR A 143 0.39 -15.02 -5.47
C TYR A 143 -0.79 -14.60 -6.36
N PHE A 144 -0.50 -13.94 -7.48
CA PHE A 144 -1.53 -13.29 -8.31
C PHE A 144 -2.07 -14.17 -9.45
N TYR A 145 -1.35 -15.22 -9.88
CA TYR A 145 -1.68 -15.98 -11.09
C TYR A 145 -3.13 -16.45 -11.20
N ASN A 146 -3.67 -17.05 -10.13
CA ASN A 146 -5.05 -17.57 -10.13
C ASN A 146 -6.08 -16.56 -9.57
N ASN A 147 -5.64 -15.35 -9.25
CA ASN A 147 -6.44 -14.39 -8.50
C ASN A 147 -6.53 -13.02 -9.20
N LEU A 148 -6.32 -12.94 -10.51
CA LEU A 148 -6.42 -11.65 -11.21
C LEU A 148 -7.88 -11.19 -11.36
N ASN A 149 -8.12 -10.00 -10.84
CA ASN A 149 -9.29 -9.17 -11.09
C ASN A 149 -8.83 -7.70 -11.09
N GLN A 150 -9.74 -6.75 -11.26
CA GLN A 150 -9.38 -5.33 -11.33
C GLN A 150 -8.59 -4.85 -10.09
N ASN A 151 -9.11 -5.10 -8.88
CA ASN A 151 -8.47 -4.69 -7.63
C ASN A 151 -7.14 -5.42 -7.39
N ASN A 152 -7.07 -6.72 -7.69
CA ASN A 152 -5.85 -7.50 -7.51
C ASN A 152 -4.76 -7.13 -8.53
N THR A 153 -5.14 -6.67 -9.72
CA THR A 153 -4.19 -6.12 -10.69
C THR A 153 -3.61 -4.80 -10.19
N GLN A 154 -4.44 -3.90 -9.64
CA GLN A 154 -3.95 -2.66 -9.02
C GLN A 154 -3.07 -2.95 -7.79
N LEU A 155 -3.42 -3.94 -6.97
CA LEU A 155 -2.58 -4.41 -5.86
C LEU A 155 -1.23 -4.96 -6.34
N LEU A 156 -1.20 -5.70 -7.44
CA LEU A 156 0.05 -6.19 -8.04
C LEU A 156 0.98 -5.04 -8.44
N HIS A 157 0.47 -4.07 -9.22
CA HIS A 157 1.26 -2.91 -9.64
C HIS A 157 1.73 -2.06 -8.46
N TRP A 158 0.87 -1.87 -7.46
CA TRP A 158 1.24 -1.20 -6.21
C TRP A 158 2.34 -1.97 -5.46
N SER A 159 2.26 -3.31 -5.41
CA SER A 159 3.26 -4.16 -4.76
C SER A 159 4.63 -4.01 -5.44
N ILE A 160 4.68 -4.04 -6.77
CA ILE A 160 5.92 -3.84 -7.53
C ILE A 160 6.50 -2.45 -7.23
N SER A 161 5.65 -1.42 -7.25
CA SER A 161 6.05 -0.04 -6.94
C SER A 161 6.57 0.10 -5.50
N TYR A 162 5.92 -0.56 -4.53
CA TYR A 162 6.33 -0.61 -3.14
C TYR A 162 7.73 -1.20 -3.01
N PHE A 163 7.98 -2.39 -3.57
CA PHE A 163 9.30 -3.01 -3.48
C PHE A 163 10.38 -2.21 -4.22
N ASN A 164 10.05 -1.62 -5.37
CA ASN A 164 10.96 -0.73 -6.08
C ASN A 164 11.34 0.50 -5.23
N SER A 165 10.41 1.03 -4.43
CA SER A 165 10.66 2.17 -3.53
C SER A 165 11.62 1.85 -2.37
N LEU A 166 11.77 0.57 -2.02
CA LEU A 166 12.72 0.14 -0.98
C LEU A 166 14.17 0.18 -1.46
N GLY A 167 14.41 0.33 -2.77
CA GLY A 167 15.75 0.30 -3.36
C GLY A 167 16.36 -1.11 -3.38
N SER A 168 17.67 -1.22 -3.12
CA SER A 168 18.36 -2.52 -3.10
C SER A 168 17.97 -3.33 -1.86
N LEU A 169 17.29 -4.46 -2.05
CA LEU A 169 16.82 -5.33 -0.97
C LEU A 169 17.95 -6.17 -0.32
N GLY A 170 19.13 -6.21 -0.94
CA GLY A 170 20.30 -6.94 -0.44
C GLY A 170 20.01 -8.43 -0.20
N THR A 171 20.55 -9.00 0.88
CA THR A 171 20.36 -10.40 1.28
C THR A 171 19.12 -10.64 2.14
N ASN A 172 18.32 -9.61 2.45
CA ASN A 172 17.21 -9.69 3.40
C ASN A 172 15.83 -9.90 2.74
N THR A 173 15.82 -10.21 1.45
CA THR A 173 14.63 -10.27 0.60
C THR A 173 13.53 -11.21 1.13
N ILE A 174 13.90 -12.33 1.74
CA ILE A 174 12.94 -13.29 2.33
C ILE A 174 12.18 -12.67 3.52
N THR A 175 12.87 -11.96 4.40
CA THR A 175 12.26 -11.31 5.57
C THR A 175 11.29 -10.23 5.12
N ILE A 176 11.71 -9.40 4.16
CA ILE A 176 10.90 -8.32 3.60
C ILE A 176 9.65 -8.90 2.92
N TRP A 177 9.78 -10.01 2.16
CA TRP A 177 8.63 -10.70 1.59
C TRP A 177 7.65 -11.18 2.66
N LYS A 178 8.12 -11.83 3.73
CA LYS A 178 7.24 -12.35 4.79
C LYS A 178 6.47 -11.25 5.52
N GLU A 179 7.10 -10.11 5.76
CA GLU A 179 6.41 -8.95 6.34
C GLU A 179 5.34 -8.43 5.38
N PHE A 180 5.66 -8.35 4.09
CA PHE A 180 4.76 -7.89 3.04
C PHE A 180 3.59 -8.83 2.74
N GLU A 181 3.80 -10.15 2.82
CA GLU A 181 2.79 -11.18 2.57
C GLU A 181 1.57 -11.00 3.48
N SER A 182 1.78 -10.56 4.73
CA SER A 182 0.67 -10.24 5.65
C SER A 182 -0.22 -9.11 5.12
N GLN A 183 0.36 -8.12 4.45
CA GLN A 183 -0.34 -6.99 3.85
C GLN A 183 -1.12 -7.41 2.60
N LEU A 184 -0.55 -8.30 1.79
CA LEU A 184 -1.25 -8.88 0.63
C LEU A 184 -2.48 -9.68 1.07
N ASN A 185 -2.31 -10.56 2.06
CA ASN A 185 -3.40 -11.39 2.58
C ASN A 185 -4.52 -10.55 3.18
N PHE A 186 -4.17 -9.47 3.89
CA PHE A 186 -5.14 -8.50 4.37
C PHE A 186 -5.94 -7.86 3.21
N ALA A 187 -5.26 -7.39 2.16
CA ALA A 187 -5.91 -6.77 1.02
C ALA A 187 -6.90 -7.72 0.32
N GLN A 188 -6.50 -8.98 0.08
CA GLN A 188 -7.38 -9.98 -0.52
C GLN A 188 -8.62 -10.27 0.34
N GLN A 189 -8.43 -10.51 1.64
CA GLN A 189 -9.55 -10.75 2.56
C GLN A 189 -10.49 -9.55 2.61
N PHE A 190 -9.94 -8.34 2.64
CA PHE A 190 -10.72 -7.12 2.63
C PHE A 190 -11.57 -7.02 1.36
N PHE A 191 -11.01 -7.21 0.16
CA PHE A 191 -11.77 -7.14 -1.08
C PHE A 191 -12.78 -8.28 -1.24
N ALA A 192 -12.49 -9.46 -0.69
CA ALA A 192 -13.47 -10.56 -0.64
C ALA A 192 -14.69 -10.18 0.20
N ASN A 193 -14.49 -9.48 1.32
CA ASN A 193 -15.57 -9.03 2.20
C ASN A 193 -16.25 -7.73 1.69
N ASN A 194 -15.54 -6.93 0.91
CA ASN A 194 -15.97 -5.61 0.43
C ASN A 194 -15.79 -5.49 -1.10
N PRO A 195 -16.53 -6.28 -1.91
CA PRO A 195 -16.31 -6.39 -3.35
C PRO A 195 -16.59 -5.10 -4.13
N ASN A 196 -17.32 -4.16 -3.53
CA ASN A 196 -17.67 -2.86 -4.13
C ASN A 196 -16.69 -1.74 -3.73
N THR A 197 -15.74 -2.00 -2.84
CA THR A 197 -14.71 -1.02 -2.50
C THR A 197 -13.72 -0.92 -3.64
N SER A 198 -13.50 0.29 -4.14
CA SER A 198 -12.50 0.55 -5.17
C SER A 198 -11.08 0.50 -4.58
N TRP A 199 -10.09 0.22 -5.43
CA TRP A 199 -8.69 0.25 -5.05
C TRP A 199 -8.27 1.57 -4.41
N GLU A 200 -8.72 2.69 -4.96
CA GLU A 200 -8.33 4.03 -4.50
C GLU A 200 -8.77 4.28 -3.05
N LYS A 201 -9.98 3.83 -2.70
CA LYS A 201 -10.48 3.87 -1.32
C LYS A 201 -9.64 2.99 -0.42
N PHE A 202 -9.37 1.75 -0.83
CA PHE A 202 -8.56 0.81 -0.06
C PHE A 202 -7.14 1.35 0.20
N GLU A 203 -6.47 1.84 -0.83
CA GLU A 203 -5.14 2.44 -0.74
C GLU A 203 -5.14 3.63 0.22
N ASN A 204 -6.13 4.52 0.08
CA ASN A 204 -6.28 5.69 0.93
C ASN A 204 -6.49 5.32 2.40
N TRP A 205 -7.25 4.26 2.67
CA TRP A 205 -7.62 3.88 4.04
C TRP A 205 -6.53 3.07 4.74
N PHE A 206 -5.81 2.22 4.01
CA PHE A 206 -5.04 1.16 4.66
C PHE A 206 -3.60 0.99 4.19
N LEU A 207 -3.19 1.62 3.08
CA LEU A 207 -1.83 1.46 2.52
C LEU A 207 -0.94 2.69 2.72
N THR A 208 -1.50 3.80 3.21
CA THR A 208 -0.71 4.99 3.57
C THR A 208 0.09 4.76 4.85
N LYS A 209 1.39 5.09 4.79
CA LYS A 209 2.32 4.92 5.92
C LYS A 209 2.18 6.08 6.92
N SER A 210 2.50 5.79 8.18
CA SER A 210 2.66 6.80 9.23
C SER A 210 3.58 7.94 8.78
N GLU A 211 3.13 9.18 8.98
CA GLU A 211 3.94 10.40 8.79
C GLU A 211 5.11 10.48 9.78
N GLY A 212 5.18 9.58 10.77
CA GLY A 212 6.22 9.50 11.80
C GLY A 212 6.00 10.47 12.94
N PRO A 213 7.08 10.86 13.66
CA PRO A 213 6.96 11.57 14.92
C PRO A 213 6.35 12.97 14.78
N ASP A 214 5.59 13.35 15.82
CA ASP A 214 4.87 14.63 15.97
C ASP A 214 5.74 15.70 16.65
N GLY A 215 7.06 15.67 16.47
CA GLY A 215 8.02 16.41 17.28
C GLY A 215 8.48 15.65 18.53
N GLU A 216 8.95 16.40 19.53
CA GLU A 216 9.39 15.82 20.80
C GLU A 216 8.22 15.22 21.59
N PRO A 217 8.41 14.08 22.26
CA PRO A 217 7.42 13.52 23.18
C PRO A 217 7.00 14.53 24.26
N VAL A 218 5.73 14.49 24.64
CA VAL A 218 5.20 15.31 25.73
C VAL A 218 4.67 14.39 26.82
N ASP A 219 5.32 14.42 27.98
CA ASP A 219 4.87 13.69 29.16
C ASP A 219 3.57 14.28 29.70
N ASN A 220 2.71 13.41 30.24
CA ASN A 220 1.43 13.80 30.86
C ASN A 220 0.52 14.64 29.95
N LEU A 221 0.53 14.33 28.64
CA LEU A 221 -0.24 15.06 27.63
C LEU A 221 -1.73 15.19 28.01
N ASP A 222 -2.35 14.12 28.53
CA ASP A 222 -3.76 14.16 28.95
C ASP A 222 -4.02 15.17 30.08
N ASP A 223 -3.11 15.24 31.07
CA ASP A 223 -3.25 16.17 32.19
C ASP A 223 -3.14 17.62 31.71
N ILE A 224 -2.17 17.90 30.82
CA ILE A 224 -2.02 19.23 30.23
C ILE A 224 -3.28 19.59 29.44
N LEU A 225 -3.78 18.69 28.58
CA LEU A 225 -4.99 18.92 27.81
C LEU A 225 -6.17 19.26 28.72
N ASN A 226 -6.36 18.57 29.84
CA ASN A 226 -7.45 18.85 30.78
C ASN A 226 -7.41 20.27 31.39
N THR A 227 -6.26 20.94 31.39
CA THR A 227 -6.13 22.32 31.87
C THR A 227 -6.44 23.39 30.81
N ILE A 228 -6.35 23.05 29.52
CA ILE A 228 -6.52 24.01 28.45
C ILE A 228 -8.00 24.24 28.16
N GLN A 229 -8.39 25.52 28.14
CA GLN A 229 -9.74 25.98 27.81
C GLN A 229 -9.74 26.69 26.45
N TYR A 230 -10.83 26.53 25.71
CA TYR A 230 -11.04 27.19 24.42
C TYR A 230 -12.39 27.88 24.42
N GLN A 231 -12.53 28.88 23.54
CA GLN A 231 -13.82 29.49 23.31
C GLN A 231 -14.63 28.60 22.38
N ASN A 232 -15.86 28.26 22.79
CA ASN A 232 -16.82 27.59 21.92
C ASN A 232 -17.15 28.49 20.71
N LYS A 233 -17.10 27.90 19.52
CA LYS A 233 -17.36 28.54 18.23
C LYS A 233 -18.11 27.59 17.31
N GLN A 234 -18.73 28.13 16.27
CA GLN A 234 -19.30 27.31 15.20
C GLN A 234 -18.17 26.82 14.28
N MET A 235 -18.33 25.60 13.78
CA MET A 235 -17.41 25.01 12.81
C MET A 235 -17.41 25.84 11.51
N PRO A 236 -16.26 26.01 10.82
CA PRO A 236 -16.26 26.58 9.47
C PRO A 236 -17.10 25.73 8.52
N THR A 237 -17.59 26.34 7.44
CA THR A 237 -18.17 25.61 6.31
C THR A 237 -17.10 24.81 5.57
N TYR A 238 -17.53 23.82 4.78
CA TYR A 238 -16.64 23.06 3.89
C TYR A 238 -15.81 23.98 3.00
N SER A 239 -16.44 24.94 2.31
CA SER A 239 -15.73 25.85 1.40
C SER A 239 -14.69 26.71 2.13
N GLN A 240 -14.98 27.16 3.35
CA GLN A 240 -14.04 27.94 4.16
C GLN A 240 -12.84 27.08 4.57
N PHE A 241 -13.08 25.89 5.11
CA PHE A 241 -12.00 25.02 5.55
C PHE A 241 -11.14 24.54 4.39
N VAL A 242 -11.75 24.09 3.30
CA VAL A 242 -11.00 23.68 2.09
C VAL A 242 -10.21 24.83 1.52
N GLY A 243 -10.75 26.06 1.47
CA GLY A 243 -10.02 27.24 1.03
C GLY A 243 -8.79 27.56 1.90
N ALA A 244 -8.87 27.28 3.20
CA ALA A 244 -7.79 27.53 4.16
C ALA A 244 -6.81 26.36 4.33
N PHE A 245 -7.22 25.12 4.06
CA PHE A 245 -6.41 23.93 4.28
C PHE A 245 -5.32 23.78 3.22
N PRO A 246 -4.03 23.69 3.61
CA PRO A 246 -2.93 23.54 2.65
C PRO A 246 -2.96 22.14 2.02
N LYS A 247 -3.08 22.11 0.70
CA LYS A 247 -3.31 20.90 -0.09
C LYS A 247 -2.84 21.11 -1.53
N LEU A 248 -2.72 20.02 -2.28
CA LEU A 248 -2.40 20.02 -3.70
C LEU A 248 -3.57 19.42 -4.49
N GLU A 249 -3.70 19.84 -5.75
CA GLU A 249 -4.55 19.12 -6.70
C GLU A 249 -4.12 17.65 -6.78
N TYR A 250 -5.07 16.75 -7.04
CA TYR A 250 -4.79 15.34 -7.24
C TYR A 250 -4.99 14.96 -8.72
N PRO A 251 -3.92 15.01 -9.56
CA PRO A 251 -4.02 14.64 -10.96
C PRO A 251 -4.61 13.24 -11.13
N GLY A 252 -5.63 13.11 -11.98
CA GLY A 252 -6.35 11.86 -12.20
C GLY A 252 -7.58 11.65 -11.29
N TYR A 253 -7.76 12.46 -10.25
CA TYR A 253 -8.87 12.32 -9.29
C TYR A 253 -9.60 13.66 -9.06
N PRO A 254 -10.42 14.12 -10.02
CA PRO A 254 -11.16 15.37 -9.89
C PRO A 254 -12.02 15.41 -8.63
N GLY A 255 -11.98 16.53 -7.91
CA GLY A 255 -12.73 16.74 -6.67
C GLY A 255 -12.03 16.23 -5.40
N TYR A 256 -10.88 15.56 -5.54
CA TYR A 256 -10.05 15.11 -4.43
C TYR A 256 -8.72 15.86 -4.38
N PHE A 257 -8.14 15.93 -3.19
CA PHE A 257 -6.85 16.57 -2.96
C PHE A 257 -5.78 15.57 -2.55
N LYS A 258 -4.53 15.94 -2.85
CA LYS A 258 -3.35 15.30 -2.32
C LYS A 258 -2.79 16.14 -1.18
N GLN A 259 -2.20 15.47 -0.21
CA GLN A 259 -1.48 16.15 0.86
C GLN A 259 -0.31 16.99 0.30
N MET A 260 -0.18 18.22 0.79
CA MET A 260 1.01 19.05 0.56
C MET A 260 2.15 18.59 1.48
N PRO A 261 3.36 18.27 0.98
CA PRO A 261 4.43 17.67 1.79
C PRO A 261 4.97 18.62 2.88
N ALA A 262 5.52 18.04 3.96
CA ALA A 262 6.08 18.79 5.09
C ALA A 262 7.11 19.85 4.66
N SER A 263 7.97 19.50 3.70
CA SER A 263 8.97 20.40 3.10
C SER A 263 8.39 21.67 2.46
N GLN A 264 7.10 21.69 2.11
CA GLN A 264 6.39 22.88 1.65
C GLN A 264 5.62 23.57 2.79
N ILE A 265 5.14 22.82 3.79
CA ILE A 265 4.39 23.37 4.93
C ILE A 265 5.28 24.16 5.88
N TYR A 266 6.45 23.63 6.25
CA TYR A 266 7.32 24.28 7.22
C TYR A 266 7.78 25.68 6.77
N PRO A 267 8.17 25.91 5.51
CA PRO A 267 8.43 27.26 5.01
C PRO A 267 7.24 28.21 5.06
N MET A 268 6.01 27.71 4.88
CA MET A 268 4.80 28.56 4.94
C MET A 268 4.49 29.05 6.36
N VAL A 269 4.79 28.22 7.37
CA VAL A 269 4.61 28.60 8.78
C VAL A 269 5.84 29.30 9.36
N GLY A 270 7.02 29.16 8.75
CA GLY A 270 8.21 29.93 9.07
C GLY A 270 8.67 29.89 10.54
N GLY A 271 9.52 30.85 10.88
CA GLY A 271 9.95 31.14 12.25
C GLY A 271 10.64 29.96 12.95
N ASN A 272 10.40 29.81 14.26
CA ASN A 272 11.04 28.75 15.05
C ASN A 272 10.60 27.35 14.60
N LEU A 273 9.40 27.20 14.06
CA LEU A 273 8.90 25.91 13.62
C LEU A 273 9.59 25.43 12.33
N GLU A 274 9.80 26.32 11.37
CA GLU A 274 10.64 26.05 10.19
C GLU A 274 12.09 25.76 10.59
N TYR A 275 12.65 26.54 11.52
CA TYR A 275 13.99 26.33 12.03
C TYR A 275 14.15 24.91 12.60
N LEU A 276 13.24 24.46 13.47
CA LEU A 276 13.27 23.12 14.06
C LEU A 276 13.21 22.01 13.00
N TYR A 277 12.32 22.12 12.02
CA TYR A 277 12.27 21.18 10.89
C TYR A 277 13.62 21.11 10.15
N ASN A 278 14.19 22.27 9.81
CA ASN A 278 15.45 22.33 9.07
C ASN A 278 16.65 21.84 9.89
N SER A 279 16.74 22.20 11.17
CA SER A 279 17.88 21.88 12.04
C SER A 279 17.87 20.45 12.56
N SER A 280 16.71 19.81 12.62
CA SER A 280 16.54 18.48 13.22
C SER A 280 16.38 17.36 12.19
N GLY A 281 16.84 17.55 10.96
CA GLY A 281 16.89 16.49 9.94
C GLY A 281 15.69 16.44 8.98
N LYS A 282 14.85 17.47 8.92
CA LYS A 282 13.77 17.61 7.91
C LYS A 282 12.85 16.40 7.87
N ASP A 283 12.68 15.78 6.69
CA ASP A 283 11.78 14.66 6.42
C ASP A 283 12.21 13.33 7.08
N ILE A 284 13.36 13.29 7.74
CA ILE A 284 13.79 12.16 8.57
C ILE A 284 13.85 12.52 10.06
N GLY A 285 13.58 13.78 10.41
CA GLY A 285 13.68 14.32 11.76
C GLY A 285 12.44 14.10 12.62
N PRO A 286 12.49 14.52 13.89
CA PRO A 286 11.35 14.47 14.81
C PRO A 286 10.21 15.39 14.36
N TYR A 287 10.48 16.45 13.61
CA TYR A 287 9.47 17.39 13.09
C TYR A 287 9.03 17.06 11.66
N ARG A 288 9.14 15.82 11.21
CA ARG A 288 8.76 15.47 9.83
C ARG A 288 7.25 15.41 9.61
N ASN A 289 6.48 15.11 10.66
CA ASN A 289 5.03 15.02 10.56
C ASN A 289 4.40 16.42 10.54
N ALA A 290 3.73 16.75 9.44
CA ALA A 290 3.09 18.04 9.26
C ALA A 290 1.55 17.98 9.36
N CYS A 291 0.93 16.85 9.69
CA CYS A 291 -0.54 16.71 9.74
C CYS A 291 -1.19 17.80 10.60
N THR A 292 -0.71 17.97 11.82
CA THR A 292 -1.23 18.94 12.78
C THR A 292 -0.82 20.36 12.45
N VAL A 293 0.33 20.54 11.79
CA VAL A 293 0.79 21.86 11.32
C VAL A 293 -0.13 22.36 10.20
N ARG A 294 -0.53 21.50 9.26
CA ARG A 294 -1.52 21.80 8.19
C ARG A 294 -2.87 22.20 8.79
N PHE A 295 -3.35 21.40 9.74
CA PHE A 295 -4.58 21.71 10.49
C PHE A 295 -4.48 23.08 11.19
N SER A 296 -3.41 23.33 11.93
CA SER A 296 -3.19 24.57 12.67
C SER A 296 -3.08 25.78 11.73
N LEU A 297 -2.43 25.64 10.57
CA LEU A 297 -2.37 26.67 9.55
C LEU A 297 -3.77 27.02 9.01
N ALA A 298 -4.59 26.01 8.71
CA ALA A 298 -5.97 26.22 8.28
C ALA A 298 -6.79 26.97 9.34
N MET A 299 -6.68 26.57 10.61
CA MET A 299 -7.36 27.22 11.73
C MET A 299 -6.91 28.68 11.90
N ASN A 300 -5.59 28.93 11.84
CA ASN A 300 -5.05 30.28 11.91
C ASN A 300 -5.53 31.18 10.76
N ARG A 301 -5.58 30.66 9.52
CA ARG A 301 -6.12 31.39 8.34
C ARG A 301 -7.60 31.75 8.51
N LEU A 302 -8.37 30.88 9.17
CA LEU A 302 -9.79 31.09 9.45
C LEU A 302 -10.07 31.96 10.69
N GLY A 303 -9.04 32.44 11.40
CA GLY A 303 -9.21 33.23 12.62
C GLY A 303 -9.52 32.40 13.88
N PHE A 304 -9.45 31.08 13.80
CA PHE A 304 -9.43 30.18 14.95
C PHE A 304 -8.00 30.07 15.47
N TYR A 305 -7.48 31.17 16.01
CA TYR A 305 -6.07 31.23 16.42
C TYR A 305 -5.73 30.21 17.49
N ILE A 306 -4.68 29.44 17.23
CA ILE A 306 -4.11 28.52 18.21
C ILE A 306 -3.49 29.35 19.34
N PRO A 307 -3.83 29.08 20.61
CA PRO A 307 -3.29 29.83 21.74
C PRO A 307 -1.83 29.46 22.03
N ASN A 308 -1.10 30.41 22.62
CA ASN A 308 0.22 30.15 23.19
C ASN A 308 0.08 29.35 24.49
N ASN A 309 0.41 28.07 24.44
CA ASN A 309 0.47 27.18 25.60
C ASN A 309 1.64 26.19 25.45
N SER A 310 1.83 25.33 26.47
CA SER A 310 2.90 24.33 26.54
C SER A 310 2.89 23.31 25.38
N LEU A 311 1.74 23.08 24.75
CA LEU A 311 1.57 22.14 23.63
C LEU A 311 1.73 22.80 22.25
N SER A 312 1.81 24.13 22.22
CA SER A 312 1.99 24.89 20.99
C SER A 312 3.46 25.25 20.74
N ARG A 313 3.80 25.50 19.48
CA ARG A 313 5.10 26.06 19.08
C ARG A 313 4.88 27.32 18.26
N LYS A 314 5.77 28.30 18.46
CA LYS A 314 5.74 29.57 17.74
C LYS A 314 6.25 29.36 16.30
N GLY A 315 5.48 29.83 15.34
CA GLY A 315 5.88 30.09 13.96
C GLY A 315 5.40 31.48 13.56
N ALA A 316 4.94 31.61 12.33
CA ALA A 316 4.39 32.79 11.69
C ALA A 316 3.24 32.41 10.74
N ASP A 317 2.40 33.35 10.36
CA ASP A 317 1.55 33.22 9.18
C ASP A 317 2.32 33.63 7.91
N GLU A 318 1.66 33.49 6.75
CA GLU A 318 2.23 33.77 5.43
C GLU A 318 2.69 35.23 5.26
N ASN A 319 2.25 36.14 6.13
CA ASN A 319 2.68 37.54 6.16
C ASN A 319 3.78 37.80 7.20
N GLY A 320 4.37 36.76 7.79
CA GLY A 320 5.42 36.85 8.79
C GLY A 320 4.93 37.23 10.19
N LYS A 321 3.62 37.33 10.44
CA LYS A 321 3.10 37.68 11.76
C LYS A 321 3.14 36.45 12.69
N PRO A 322 3.63 36.56 13.94
CA PRO A 322 3.73 35.42 14.85
C PRO A 322 2.40 34.68 15.04
N ARG A 323 2.44 33.35 14.86
CA ARG A 323 1.33 32.42 15.12
C ARG A 323 1.82 31.22 15.90
N TYR A 324 0.88 30.48 16.48
CA TYR A 324 1.16 29.24 17.20
C TYR A 324 0.56 28.06 16.45
N TYR A 325 1.20 26.90 16.61
CA TYR A 325 0.88 25.68 15.90
C TYR A 325 0.98 24.50 16.87
N TYR A 326 0.02 23.58 16.79
CA TYR A 326 0.14 22.29 17.44
C TYR A 326 0.93 21.32 16.57
N LEU A 327 1.56 20.34 17.22
CA LEU A 327 2.29 19.27 16.54
C LEU A 327 1.60 17.91 16.69
N GLN A 328 0.92 17.67 17.81
CA GLN A 328 0.29 16.40 18.14
C GLN A 328 -1.18 16.36 17.69
N ALA A 329 -1.56 15.32 16.95
CA ALA A 329 -2.93 15.13 16.46
C ALA A 329 -3.94 14.98 17.61
N LYS A 330 -3.53 14.38 18.73
CA LYS A 330 -4.35 14.31 19.95
C LYS A 330 -4.70 15.70 20.49
N THR A 331 -3.77 16.65 20.43
CA THR A 331 -4.02 18.07 20.79
C THR A 331 -4.98 18.74 19.81
N ALA A 332 -4.89 18.44 18.52
CA ALA A 332 -5.87 18.90 17.53
C ALA A 332 -7.28 18.37 17.84
N GLY A 333 -7.41 17.09 18.17
CA GLY A 333 -8.68 16.48 18.57
C GLY A 333 -9.30 17.08 19.83
N ASP A 334 -8.48 17.47 20.81
CA ASP A 334 -8.92 18.20 22.00
C ASP A 334 -9.40 19.62 21.65
N PHE A 335 -8.62 20.35 20.84
CA PHE A 335 -9.02 21.66 20.31
C PHE A 335 -10.35 21.58 19.57
N MET A 336 -10.54 20.57 18.71
CA MET A 336 -11.79 20.36 17.98
C MET A 336 -12.97 20.14 18.94
N SER A 337 -12.81 19.23 19.90
CA SER A 337 -13.86 18.90 20.88
C SER A 337 -14.28 20.12 21.72
N LYS A 338 -13.31 20.90 22.19
CA LYS A 338 -13.57 22.03 23.08
C LYS A 338 -13.87 23.35 22.37
N THR A 339 -13.58 23.45 21.07
CA THR A 339 -13.92 24.64 20.28
C THR A 339 -15.25 24.45 19.55
N PHE A 340 -15.50 23.26 18.98
CA PHE A 340 -16.65 23.02 18.10
C PHE A 340 -17.69 22.05 18.69
N GLY A 341 -17.42 21.47 19.86
CA GLY A 341 -18.27 20.47 20.51
C GLY A 341 -17.93 19.04 20.09
N SER A 342 -18.76 18.09 20.49
CA SER A 342 -18.57 16.66 20.23
C SER A 342 -18.48 16.35 18.72
N PRO A 343 -17.69 15.33 18.32
CA PRO A 343 -17.65 14.90 16.92
C PRO A 343 -19.01 14.39 16.46
N THR A 344 -19.34 14.61 15.18
CA THR A 344 -20.56 14.09 14.54
C THR A 344 -20.54 12.57 14.48
N HIS A 345 -19.36 11.99 14.23
CA HIS A 345 -19.16 10.55 14.17
C HIS A 345 -17.95 10.12 14.99
N ILE A 346 -18.08 9.00 15.67
CA ILE A 346 -17.00 8.40 16.45
C ILE A 346 -17.00 6.87 16.31
N LEU A 347 -15.82 6.30 16.15
CA LEU A 347 -15.55 4.87 16.17
C LEU A 347 -14.44 4.64 17.20
N GLU A 348 -14.60 3.73 18.15
CA GLU A 348 -13.67 3.57 19.27
C GLU A 348 -13.33 2.10 19.56
N GLY A 349 -12.25 1.90 20.32
CA GLY A 349 -11.87 0.60 20.85
C GLY A 349 -11.65 -0.45 19.77
N THR A 350 -12.20 -1.64 19.96
CA THR A 350 -12.05 -2.75 19.00
C THR A 350 -12.56 -2.42 17.61
N ASP A 351 -13.57 -1.56 17.50
CA ASP A 351 -14.19 -1.22 16.24
C ASP A 351 -13.31 -0.27 15.42
N ALA A 352 -12.59 0.64 16.09
CA ALA A 352 -11.58 1.49 15.45
C ALA A 352 -10.35 0.73 14.95
N ASN A 353 -10.21 -0.54 15.32
CA ASN A 353 -9.13 -1.43 14.89
C ASN A 353 -9.63 -2.56 13.97
N ASN A 354 -10.90 -2.52 13.55
CA ASN A 354 -11.48 -3.47 12.61
C ASN A 354 -11.57 -2.82 11.21
N PRO A 355 -10.81 -3.31 10.20
CA PRO A 355 -10.76 -2.69 8.88
C PRO A 355 -12.13 -2.56 8.18
N ASP A 356 -13.01 -3.56 8.29
CA ASP A 356 -14.35 -3.49 7.68
C ASP A 356 -15.22 -2.40 8.32
N LYS A 357 -15.16 -2.28 9.65
CA LYS A 357 -15.85 -1.21 10.37
C LYS A 357 -15.26 0.16 10.07
N VAL A 358 -13.94 0.25 9.95
CA VAL A 358 -13.25 1.49 9.56
C VAL A 358 -13.68 1.92 8.15
N ALA A 359 -13.64 1.03 7.16
CA ALA A 359 -14.06 1.34 5.79
C ALA A 359 -15.50 1.88 5.75
N LYS A 360 -16.44 1.16 6.38
CA LYS A 360 -17.84 1.59 6.47
C LYS A 360 -17.99 2.90 7.25
N PHE A 361 -17.17 3.12 8.26
CA PHE A 361 -17.15 4.36 9.01
C PHE A 361 -16.61 5.53 8.19
N LEU A 362 -15.66 5.37 7.28
CA LEU A 362 -15.12 6.48 6.49
C LEU A 362 -16.04 6.85 5.32
N GLU A 363 -16.77 5.88 4.77
CA GLU A 363 -17.55 6.06 3.56
C GLU A 363 -18.54 7.23 3.62
N GLY A 364 -18.52 8.04 2.56
CA GLY A 364 -19.44 9.17 2.34
C GLY A 364 -19.16 10.42 3.17
N LYS A 365 -18.22 10.37 4.12
CA LYS A 365 -18.07 11.46 5.11
C LYS A 365 -17.25 12.62 4.59
N THR A 366 -17.66 13.82 4.95
CA THR A 366 -16.97 15.06 4.56
C THR A 366 -16.86 16.00 5.76
N GLY A 367 -15.64 16.33 6.16
CA GLY A 367 -15.39 16.93 7.47
C GLY A 367 -13.93 17.11 7.83
N ILE A 368 -13.68 17.27 9.12
CA ILE A 368 -12.34 17.20 9.72
C ILE A 368 -12.21 15.85 10.41
N TYR A 369 -11.23 15.07 9.94
CA TYR A 369 -10.90 13.74 10.40
C TYR A 369 -9.80 13.79 11.47
N VAL A 370 -10.00 13.07 12.58
CA VAL A 370 -8.97 12.90 13.63
C VAL A 370 -8.93 11.44 14.06
N ILE A 371 -7.76 10.83 14.00
CA ILE A 371 -7.47 9.56 14.67
C ILE A 371 -6.58 9.84 15.89
N VAL A 372 -6.84 9.12 16.98
CA VAL A 372 -6.04 9.16 18.20
C VAL A 372 -5.57 7.75 18.51
N ASN A 373 -4.27 7.59 18.69
CA ASN A 373 -3.67 6.30 19.00
C ASN A 373 -3.91 5.93 20.47
N ASN A 374 -4.04 4.64 20.75
CA ASN A 374 -4.23 4.12 22.10
C ASN A 374 -2.94 4.19 22.91
N ASN A 375 -1.79 3.91 22.28
CA ASN A 375 -0.47 4.09 22.87
C ASN A 375 0.44 4.86 21.91
N SER A 376 0.60 6.16 22.15
CA SER A 376 1.44 7.04 21.32
C SER A 376 2.92 6.72 21.39
N THR A 377 3.40 6.15 22.50
CA THR A 377 4.80 5.74 22.65
C THR A 377 5.12 4.55 21.76
N THR A 378 4.24 3.54 21.74
CA THR A 378 4.40 2.38 20.85
C THR A 378 4.21 2.74 19.39
N ALA A 379 3.23 3.60 19.08
CA ALA A 379 2.99 4.08 17.72
C ALA A 379 4.10 4.98 17.19
N GLY A 380 4.79 5.72 18.08
CA GLY A 380 5.77 6.75 17.73
C GLY A 380 5.14 8.11 17.35
N TYR A 381 3.81 8.23 17.44
CA TYR A 381 3.04 9.44 17.13
C TYR A 381 1.67 9.39 17.84
N THR A 382 1.03 10.54 18.02
CA THR A 382 -0.21 10.65 18.81
C THR A 382 -1.48 10.35 18.02
N GLY A 383 -1.40 10.42 16.69
CA GLY A 383 -2.49 10.14 15.77
C GLY A 383 -2.35 10.89 14.46
N HIS A 384 -3.45 11.17 13.78
CA HIS A 384 -3.49 11.89 12.50
C HIS A 384 -4.67 12.87 12.50
N VAL A 385 -4.51 14.01 11.85
CA VAL A 385 -5.58 14.98 11.63
C VAL A 385 -5.52 15.49 10.20
N ASP A 386 -6.66 15.51 9.52
CA ASP A 386 -6.72 15.87 8.11
C ASP A 386 -8.14 16.30 7.70
N LEU A 387 -8.26 16.78 6.47
CA LEU A 387 -9.53 16.87 5.75
C LEU A 387 -10.02 15.47 5.37
N ILE A 388 -11.33 15.24 5.40
CA ILE A 388 -11.96 14.09 4.74
C ILE A 388 -13.02 14.60 3.76
N GLN A 389 -13.05 14.02 2.56
CA GLN A 389 -13.96 14.37 1.48
C GLN A 389 -14.54 13.11 0.86
N ASN A 390 -15.83 12.87 1.04
CA ASN A 390 -16.50 11.67 0.55
C ASN A 390 -15.74 10.37 0.92
N GLY A 391 -15.19 10.32 2.14
CA GLY A 391 -14.37 9.22 2.63
C GLY A 391 -12.90 9.20 2.22
N HIS A 392 -12.44 10.11 1.36
CA HIS A 392 -11.03 10.27 0.98
C HIS A 392 -10.31 11.24 1.90
N ILE A 393 -9.12 10.87 2.38
CA ILE A 393 -8.24 11.70 3.20
C ILE A 393 -6.96 12.05 2.42
N PRO A 394 -6.59 13.32 2.22
CA PRO A 394 -5.43 13.69 1.39
C PRO A 394 -4.09 13.06 1.82
N GLY A 395 -3.85 12.91 3.13
CA GLY A 395 -2.69 12.21 3.71
C GLY A 395 -2.88 10.71 3.93
N GLY A 396 -4.04 10.16 3.56
CA GLY A 396 -4.47 8.82 3.94
C GLY A 396 -5.07 8.75 5.34
N ALA A 397 -5.81 7.67 5.62
CA ALA A 397 -6.52 7.52 6.89
C ALA A 397 -5.59 7.18 8.06
N ASN A 398 -4.41 6.60 7.80
CA ASN A 398 -3.52 6.09 8.85
C ASN A 398 -4.24 5.12 9.83
N ALA A 399 -5.15 4.29 9.30
CA ALA A 399 -6.07 3.48 10.10
C ALA A 399 -5.76 1.97 10.08
N ASN A 400 -4.59 1.55 9.59
CA ASN A 400 -4.19 0.15 9.51
C ASN A 400 -2.84 -0.11 10.19
N ASN A 401 -2.70 -1.29 10.81
CA ASN A 401 -1.45 -1.77 11.42
C ASN A 401 -0.75 -0.73 12.33
N VAL A 402 -1.53 0.09 13.05
CA VAL A 402 -1.00 1.09 13.97
C VAL A 402 -0.45 0.39 15.22
N PRO A 403 0.86 0.50 15.52
CA PRO A 403 1.42 -0.14 16.70
C PRO A 403 0.78 0.39 17.98
N GLY A 404 0.36 -0.51 18.87
CA GLY A 404 -0.38 -0.16 20.09
C GLY A 404 -1.87 0.13 19.88
N GLY A 405 -2.34 0.12 18.64
CA GLY A 405 -3.75 0.25 18.27
C GLY A 405 -4.30 1.67 18.29
N ILE A 406 -5.50 1.81 17.74
CA ILE A 406 -6.25 3.06 17.64
C ILE A 406 -7.22 3.18 18.82
N LYS A 407 -7.22 4.32 19.50
CA LYS A 407 -8.18 4.61 20.58
C LYS A 407 -9.53 5.00 19.99
N SER A 408 -9.51 5.94 19.05
CA SER A 408 -10.72 6.48 18.42
C SER A 408 -10.43 7.10 17.07
N ILE A 409 -11.37 6.97 16.15
CA ILE A 409 -11.50 7.73 14.91
C ILE A 409 -12.70 8.67 15.07
N ARG A 410 -12.52 9.96 14.79
CA ARG A 410 -13.50 11.02 15.04
C ARG A 410 -13.64 11.87 13.79
N ILE A 411 -14.88 12.22 13.45
CA ILE A 411 -15.17 13.13 12.34
C ILE A 411 -16.15 14.20 12.82
N TRP A 412 -15.77 15.46 12.60
CA TRP A 412 -16.69 16.59 12.63
C TRP A 412 -17.12 16.86 11.21
N GLU A 413 -18.36 16.55 10.87
CA GLU A 413 -18.86 16.81 9.51
C GLU A 413 -19.17 18.29 9.33
N PHE A 414 -18.85 18.79 8.14
CA PHE A 414 -19.29 20.12 7.76
C PHE A 414 -20.80 20.11 7.60
N LYS A 415 -21.49 21.10 8.18
CA LYS A 415 -22.92 21.25 7.95
C LYS A 415 -23.17 21.57 6.46
N PRO A 416 -24.27 21.05 5.89
CA PRO A 416 -24.68 21.33 4.51
C PRO A 416 -24.75 22.82 4.16
#